data_AF-A0A3S9VRA9-F1
#
_entry.id   AF-A0A3S9VRA9-F1
#
_cell.length_a   1.000
_cell.length_b   1.000
_cell.length_c   1.000
_cell.angle_alpha   90.00
_cell.angle_beta   90.00
_cell.angle_gamma   90.00
#
_symmetry.space_group_name_H-M   'P 1'
#
loop_
_entity.id
_entity.type
_entity.pdbx_description
1 polymer ?
#
loop_
_entity_poly.entity_id
_entity_poly.type
_entity_poly.pdbx_seq_one_letter_code
_entity_poly.pdbx_strand_id
1 'polypeptide(L)'
;MKKCILLLFFIILCSYSYSQMGGEQYFVDIYGDLRYESRDGFQASLSTNIFGDKVYKDNRGNKVKYSKTMWERVPGKDRPCFEDFLFSELIHKYCNRRNVNEVYEIDIFGDAQYRSNQGLSMTLKRNIMGELEYSSNEFRATLGKDIFENVIYKDNRGNKVTYSKEFLGKLRRGGHKGDSDVEEFLLLGLAKDVGKKKNYTEEYTVDIFGNVEYKNSEGRRVSIKKDMFDGFEYKDNQGVSLSIRKDIFDHVQVNDGRGNNVDIGRDIFGDLQVKDNKGNKWSVERDIFGDLKFRHNYKECATLKKNIFDEREYSDNKGNKVKYSKESWDRMIKKYGDDEKIFSMLLRKFFLH
;
A
#
# COMPACT_ATOMS: atom_id res chain seq x y z
N MET A 1 -14.31 5.93 4.69
CA MET A 1 -13.02 5.21 4.85
C MET A 1 -12.71 4.40 3.60
N LYS A 2 -12.32 5.09 2.53
CA LYS A 2 -11.70 4.55 1.31
C LYS A 2 -10.72 5.65 0.91
N LYS A 3 -9.47 5.29 0.58
CA LYS A 3 -8.31 6.18 0.27
C LYS A 3 -7.29 6.32 1.42
N CYS A 4 -6.59 5.22 1.70
CA CYS A 4 -5.23 5.20 2.24
C CYS A 4 -4.45 3.98 1.69
N ILE A 5 -4.64 3.66 0.41
CA ILE A 5 -3.81 2.69 -0.30
C ILE A 5 -2.96 3.50 -1.27
N LEU A 6 -1.90 4.11 -0.72
CA LEU A 6 -0.91 4.90 -1.44
C LEU A 6 0.43 4.23 -1.18
N LEU A 7 0.56 2.99 -1.67
CA LEU A 7 1.78 2.20 -1.81
C LEU A 7 1.37 0.85 -2.41
N LEU A 8 1.40 0.76 -3.75
CA LEU A 8 1.35 -0.42 -4.62
C LEU A 8 0.51 -0.09 -5.87
N PHE A 9 1.13 0.51 -6.87
CA PHE A 9 0.48 0.68 -8.18
C PHE A 9 1.43 0.42 -9.36
N PHE A 10 2.26 -0.62 -9.23
CA PHE A 10 2.68 -1.44 -10.37
C PHE A 10 2.29 -2.92 -10.22
N ILE A 11 1.47 -3.25 -9.22
CA ILE A 11 0.92 -4.59 -9.01
C ILE A 11 -0.53 -4.44 -8.57
N ILE A 12 -1.44 -4.09 -9.50
CA ILE A 12 -2.85 -4.45 -9.40
C ILE A 12 -3.40 -4.63 -10.84
N LEU A 13 -3.05 -5.75 -11.46
CA LEU A 13 -4.09 -6.71 -11.83
C LEU A 13 -4.02 -7.78 -10.73
N CYS A 14 -5.17 -8.02 -10.12
CA CYS A 14 -5.32 -8.73 -8.87
C CYS A 14 -4.96 -10.21 -9.01
N SER A 15 -4.27 -10.69 -7.98
CA SER A 15 -4.39 -12.03 -7.41
C SER A 15 -5.74 -12.69 -7.69
N TYR A 16 -5.72 -13.73 -8.52
CA TYR A 16 -6.64 -14.85 -8.45
C TYR A 16 -5.83 -16.14 -8.32
N SER A 17 -5.98 -16.76 -7.15
CA SER A 17 -5.88 -18.19 -6.86
C SER A 17 -4.76 -18.99 -7.54
N TYR A 18 -3.63 -19.15 -6.84
CA TYR A 18 -2.96 -20.46 -6.86
C TYR A 18 -3.92 -21.46 -6.22
N SER A 19 -4.63 -22.23 -7.05
CA SER A 19 -5.27 -23.45 -6.61
C SER A 19 -5.38 -24.45 -7.76
N GLN A 20 -4.57 -25.50 -7.67
CA GLN A 20 -4.76 -26.84 -8.23
C GLN A 20 -5.29 -26.94 -9.67
N MET A 21 -4.40 -27.15 -10.64
CA MET A 21 -4.79 -27.72 -11.93
C MET A 21 -3.80 -28.82 -12.31
N GLY A 22 -4.14 -30.06 -11.92
CA GLY A 22 -3.47 -31.22 -12.50
C GLY A 22 -3.57 -31.12 -14.02
N GLY A 23 -2.46 -31.34 -14.74
CA GLY A 23 -2.39 -31.41 -16.20
C GLY A 23 -2.03 -30.13 -16.96
N GLU A 24 -1.83 -29.00 -16.29
CA GLU A 24 -1.09 -27.87 -16.88
C GLU A 24 0.41 -28.03 -16.59
N GLN A 25 1.26 -27.88 -17.59
CA GLN A 25 2.71 -28.09 -17.44
C GLN A 25 3.46 -26.78 -17.63
N TYR A 26 4.06 -26.30 -16.53
CA TYR A 26 5.11 -25.28 -16.55
C TYR A 26 6.46 -26.00 -16.48
N PHE A 27 7.35 -25.71 -17.42
CA PHE A 27 8.70 -26.28 -17.40
C PHE A 27 9.72 -25.33 -18.01
N VAL A 28 10.97 -25.52 -17.62
CA VAL A 28 12.13 -24.87 -18.22
C VAL A 28 12.71 -25.83 -19.25
N ASP A 29 12.92 -25.39 -20.48
CA ASP A 29 13.54 -26.23 -21.51
C ASP A 29 15.07 -26.28 -21.38
N ILE A 30 15.72 -27.07 -22.23
CA ILE A 30 17.19 -27.26 -22.21
C ILE A 30 17.99 -25.98 -22.46
N TYR A 31 17.36 -24.93 -22.99
CA TYR A 31 17.98 -23.64 -23.25
C TYR A 31 17.74 -22.65 -22.11
N GLY A 32 16.98 -23.04 -21.07
CA GLY A 32 16.61 -22.17 -19.97
C GLY A 32 15.34 -21.36 -20.24
N ASP A 33 14.60 -21.64 -21.31
CA ASP A 33 13.39 -20.90 -21.66
C ASP A 33 12.17 -21.43 -20.89
N LEU A 34 11.30 -20.51 -20.46
CA LEU A 34 10.04 -20.89 -19.81
C LEU A 34 9.03 -21.34 -20.87
N ARG A 35 8.40 -22.49 -20.61
CA ARG A 35 7.39 -23.11 -21.46
C ARG A 35 6.13 -23.38 -20.67
N TYR A 36 4.99 -23.25 -21.36
CA TYR A 36 3.68 -23.58 -20.83
C TYR A 36 2.89 -24.36 -21.86
N GLU A 37 2.26 -25.44 -21.41
CA GLU A 37 1.28 -26.20 -22.18
C GLU A 37 0.03 -26.45 -21.33
N SER A 38 -1.11 -26.02 -21.87
CA SER A 38 -2.43 -26.29 -21.31
C SER A 38 -3.02 -27.58 -21.89
N ARG A 39 -3.93 -28.19 -21.14
CA ARG A 39 -4.72 -29.36 -21.60
C ARG A 39 -5.46 -29.12 -22.91
N ASP A 40 -5.89 -27.87 -23.16
CA ASP A 40 -6.64 -27.47 -24.34
C ASP A 40 -5.72 -27.20 -25.56
N GLY A 41 -4.44 -27.60 -25.48
CA GLY A 41 -3.46 -27.44 -26.55
C GLY A 41 -2.94 -26.02 -26.74
N PHE A 42 -3.17 -25.11 -25.77
CA PHE A 42 -2.51 -23.80 -25.78
C PHE A 42 -1.05 -23.96 -25.35
N GLN A 43 -0.15 -23.40 -26.16
CA GLN A 43 1.29 -23.47 -25.92
C GLN A 43 1.88 -22.06 -25.94
N ALA A 44 2.70 -21.74 -24.95
CA ALA A 44 3.38 -20.47 -24.84
C ALA A 44 4.84 -20.64 -24.40
N SER A 45 5.64 -19.61 -24.67
CA SER A 45 7.04 -19.56 -24.28
C SER A 45 7.48 -18.14 -23.96
N LEU A 46 8.41 -18.02 -23.02
CA LEU A 46 9.12 -16.79 -22.70
C LEU A 46 10.62 -17.08 -22.71
N SER A 47 11.33 -16.46 -23.66
CA SER A 47 12.75 -16.70 -23.90
C SER A 47 13.55 -15.42 -24.04
N THR A 48 14.88 -15.54 -23.99
CA THR A 48 15.79 -14.44 -24.33
C THR A 48 16.44 -14.74 -25.67
N ASN A 49 16.32 -13.83 -26.65
CA ASN A 49 16.90 -14.05 -27.98
C ASN A 49 18.41 -13.72 -28.02
N ILE A 50 19.04 -13.96 -29.18
CA ILE A 50 20.48 -13.69 -29.39
C ILE A 50 20.90 -12.22 -29.24
N PHE A 51 19.94 -11.28 -29.30
CA PHE A 51 20.17 -9.86 -29.11
C PHE A 51 19.97 -9.43 -27.64
N GLY A 52 19.61 -10.36 -26.75
CA GLY A 52 19.29 -10.10 -25.36
C GLY A 52 17.88 -9.57 -25.13
N ASP A 53 17.01 -9.59 -26.14
CA ASP A 53 15.61 -9.20 -26.00
C ASP A 53 14.81 -10.29 -25.28
N LYS A 54 13.91 -9.90 -24.38
CA LYS A 54 12.95 -10.81 -23.76
C LYS A 54 11.73 -10.98 -24.65
N VAL A 55 11.40 -12.20 -25.06
CA VAL A 55 10.39 -12.49 -26.08
C VAL A 55 9.39 -13.53 -25.59
N TYR A 56 8.12 -13.15 -25.55
CA TYR A 56 7.00 -14.06 -25.41
C TYR A 56 6.43 -14.44 -26.78
N LYS A 57 6.06 -15.71 -26.94
CA LYS A 57 5.32 -16.23 -28.10
C LYS A 57 4.33 -17.29 -27.67
N ASP A 58 3.22 -17.39 -28.37
CA ASP A 58 2.29 -18.51 -28.26
C ASP A 58 1.89 -19.10 -29.62
N ASN A 59 1.23 -20.26 -29.57
CA ASN A 59 0.74 -20.97 -30.75
C ASN A 59 -0.53 -20.35 -31.37
N ARG A 60 -1.02 -19.22 -30.82
CA ARG A 60 -2.11 -18.43 -31.41
C ARG A 60 -1.59 -17.23 -32.22
N GLY A 61 -0.28 -17.18 -32.43
CA GLY A 61 0.38 -16.14 -33.22
C GLY A 61 0.61 -14.84 -32.45
N ASN A 62 0.41 -14.81 -31.12
CA ASN A 62 0.74 -13.63 -30.33
C ASN A 62 2.24 -13.60 -30.03
N LYS A 63 2.81 -12.39 -30.01
CA LYS A 63 4.21 -12.12 -29.72
C LYS A 63 4.34 -10.85 -28.92
N VAL A 64 5.11 -10.89 -27.84
CA VAL A 64 5.51 -9.70 -27.09
C VAL A 64 7.02 -9.64 -27.03
N LYS A 65 7.60 -8.50 -27.39
CA LYS A 65 9.04 -8.27 -27.36
C LYS A 65 9.35 -7.12 -26.40
N TYR A 66 10.25 -7.35 -25.46
CA TYR A 66 10.93 -6.31 -24.70
C TYR A 66 12.36 -6.24 -25.20
N SER A 67 12.77 -5.08 -25.75
CA SER A 67 14.17 -4.87 -26.11
C SER A 67 15.08 -5.08 -24.90
N LYS A 68 16.33 -5.50 -25.12
CA LYS A 68 17.31 -5.65 -24.03
C LYS A 68 17.37 -4.44 -23.08
N THR A 69 17.45 -3.23 -23.65
CA THR A 69 17.53 -1.97 -22.90
C THR A 69 16.24 -1.67 -22.12
N MET A 70 15.07 -2.01 -22.69
CA MET A 70 13.80 -1.91 -21.97
C MET A 70 13.74 -2.91 -20.82
N TRP A 71 14.15 -4.15 -21.06
CA TRP A 71 14.18 -5.19 -20.04
C TRP A 71 15.04 -4.79 -18.84
N GLU A 72 16.19 -4.16 -19.09
CA GLU A 72 17.09 -3.66 -18.04
C GLU A 72 16.45 -2.60 -17.13
N ARG A 73 15.50 -1.81 -17.64
CA ARG A 73 14.75 -0.79 -16.87
C ARG A 73 13.56 -1.36 -16.10
N VAL A 74 13.19 -2.63 -16.29
CA VAL A 74 12.01 -3.21 -15.63
C VAL A 74 12.23 -3.30 -14.12
N PRO A 75 11.41 -2.62 -13.29
CA PRO A 75 11.57 -2.65 -11.84
C PRO A 75 11.33 -4.07 -11.29
N GLY A 76 12.26 -4.55 -10.47
CA GLY A 76 12.13 -5.85 -9.82
C GLY A 76 12.40 -7.05 -10.72
N LYS A 77 12.97 -6.85 -11.93
CA LYS A 77 13.36 -7.94 -12.84
C LYS A 77 14.29 -8.97 -12.20
N ASP A 78 15.13 -8.53 -11.26
CA ASP A 78 16.13 -9.36 -10.58
C ASP A 78 15.55 -10.11 -9.37
N ARG A 79 14.25 -9.93 -9.06
CA ARG A 79 13.61 -10.68 -7.98
C ARG A 79 13.46 -12.16 -8.37
N PRO A 80 13.65 -13.09 -7.42
CA PRO A 80 13.33 -14.49 -7.65
C PRO A 80 11.89 -14.64 -8.18
N CYS A 81 11.70 -15.48 -9.18
CA CYS A 81 10.41 -15.79 -9.81
C CYS A 81 9.72 -14.62 -10.54
N PHE A 82 10.39 -13.49 -10.79
CA PHE A 82 9.79 -12.38 -11.54
C PHE A 82 9.42 -12.80 -12.97
N GLU A 83 10.28 -13.56 -13.64
CA GLU A 83 10.01 -14.03 -14.99
C GLU A 83 8.86 -15.03 -15.05
N ASP A 84 8.74 -15.91 -14.05
CA ASP A 84 7.61 -16.84 -13.92
C ASP A 84 6.28 -16.07 -13.75
N PHE A 85 6.30 -15.04 -12.90
CA PHE A 85 5.15 -14.15 -12.71
C PHE A 85 4.79 -13.43 -14.01
N LEU A 86 5.76 -12.80 -14.67
CA LEU A 86 5.54 -12.13 -15.96
C LEU A 86 4.99 -13.11 -17.00
N PHE A 87 5.54 -14.32 -17.06
CA PHE A 87 5.12 -15.32 -18.03
C PHE A 87 3.66 -15.73 -17.81
N SER A 88 3.28 -15.98 -16.56
CA SER A 88 1.88 -16.26 -16.18
C SER A 88 0.94 -15.11 -16.57
N GLU A 89 1.33 -13.85 -16.30
CA GLU A 89 0.54 -12.67 -16.68
C GLU A 89 0.38 -12.55 -18.20
N LEU A 90 1.43 -12.84 -18.98
CA LEU A 90 1.37 -12.83 -20.44
C LEU A 90 0.46 -13.94 -20.96
N ILE A 91 0.57 -15.15 -20.41
CA ILE A 91 -0.34 -16.25 -20.73
C ILE A 91 -1.79 -15.82 -20.46
N HIS A 92 -2.08 -15.28 -19.28
CA HIS A 92 -3.42 -14.84 -18.93
C HIS A 92 -3.94 -13.74 -19.86
N LYS A 93 -3.09 -12.77 -20.22
CA LYS A 93 -3.45 -11.66 -21.12
C LYS A 93 -3.75 -12.14 -22.54
N TYR A 94 -2.99 -13.11 -23.06
CA TYR A 94 -3.01 -13.51 -24.46
C TYR A 94 -3.68 -14.84 -24.76
N CYS A 95 -3.97 -15.67 -23.76
CA CYS A 95 -4.55 -16.98 -23.99
C CYS A 95 -5.80 -16.90 -24.86
N ASN A 96 -6.65 -15.87 -24.71
CA ASN A 96 -7.86 -15.68 -25.49
C ASN A 96 -7.73 -14.71 -26.70
N ARG A 97 -6.50 -14.33 -27.08
CA ARG A 97 -6.21 -13.41 -28.19
C ARG A 97 -5.49 -14.14 -29.34
N ARG A 98 -5.48 -13.52 -30.53
CA ARG A 98 -4.82 -14.06 -31.72
C ARG A 98 -4.07 -12.97 -32.47
N ASN A 99 -2.92 -13.33 -33.02
CA ASN A 99 -2.10 -12.48 -33.90
C ASN A 99 -1.75 -11.09 -33.32
N VAL A 100 -1.63 -10.96 -32.00
CA VAL A 100 -1.24 -9.68 -31.37
C VAL A 100 0.28 -9.60 -31.31
N ASN A 101 0.84 -8.53 -31.87
CA ASN A 101 2.27 -8.25 -31.81
C ASN A 101 2.50 -6.97 -31.03
N GLU A 102 3.12 -7.07 -29.86
CA GLU A 102 3.52 -5.94 -29.03
C GLU A 102 5.05 -5.81 -28.95
N VAL A 103 5.54 -4.58 -28.99
CA VAL A 103 6.96 -4.26 -28.84
C VAL A 103 7.10 -3.16 -27.80
N TYR A 104 7.96 -3.39 -26.82
CA TYR A 104 8.38 -2.44 -25.80
C TYR A 104 9.89 -2.20 -25.99
N GLU A 105 10.28 -0.96 -26.27
CA GLU A 105 11.65 -0.62 -26.59
C GLU A 105 12.09 0.70 -25.99
N ILE A 106 13.40 0.83 -25.76
CA ILE A 106 14.03 2.13 -25.53
C ILE A 106 14.66 2.54 -26.86
N ASP A 107 14.29 3.70 -27.36
CA ASP A 107 14.83 4.22 -28.60
C ASP A 107 16.27 4.78 -28.44
N ILE A 108 16.84 5.27 -29.54
CA ILE A 108 18.21 5.79 -29.56
C ILE A 108 18.41 7.05 -28.70
N PHE A 109 17.34 7.75 -28.33
CA PHE A 109 17.36 8.92 -27.46
C PHE A 109 17.14 8.56 -26.00
N GLY A 110 16.87 7.30 -25.69
CA GLY A 110 16.58 6.82 -24.34
C GLY A 110 15.10 6.88 -23.98
N ASP A 111 14.23 7.17 -24.93
CA ASP A 111 12.78 7.28 -24.73
C ASP A 111 12.13 5.90 -24.75
N ALA A 112 11.21 5.67 -23.80
CA ALA A 112 10.47 4.41 -23.74
C ALA A 112 9.29 4.44 -24.71
N GLN A 113 9.19 3.41 -25.54
CA GLN A 113 8.18 3.28 -26.57
C GLN A 113 7.46 1.94 -26.47
N TYR A 114 6.17 1.96 -26.73
CA TYR A 114 5.35 0.78 -26.92
C TYR A 114 4.59 0.89 -28.24
N ARG A 115 4.52 -0.21 -28.98
CA ARG A 115 3.74 -0.31 -30.22
C ARG A 115 3.05 -1.66 -30.30
N SER A 116 1.86 -1.65 -30.88
CA SER A 116 1.09 -2.85 -31.21
C SER A 116 0.69 -2.84 -32.68
N ASN A 117 0.62 -4.01 -33.30
CA ASN A 117 0.03 -4.17 -34.63
C ASN A 117 -1.49 -3.86 -34.68
N GLN A 118 -2.12 -3.64 -33.52
CA GLN A 118 -3.51 -3.18 -33.41
C GLN A 118 -3.64 -1.65 -33.44
N GLY A 119 -2.57 -0.92 -33.74
CA GLY A 119 -2.57 0.55 -33.80
C GLY A 119 -2.44 1.24 -32.44
N LEU A 120 -2.21 0.49 -31.36
CA LEU A 120 -1.89 1.07 -30.06
C LEU A 120 -0.43 1.50 -30.02
N SER A 121 -0.18 2.72 -29.55
CA SER A 121 1.16 3.25 -29.35
C SER A 121 1.24 4.03 -28.04
N MET A 122 2.37 3.92 -27.36
CA MET A 122 2.69 4.76 -26.21
C MET A 122 4.14 5.25 -26.29
N THR A 123 4.39 6.43 -25.77
CA THR A 123 5.73 7.03 -25.65
C THR A 123 5.84 7.70 -24.30
N LEU A 124 6.96 7.49 -23.61
CA LEU A 124 7.35 8.15 -22.37
C LEU A 124 8.77 8.68 -22.54
N LYS A 125 8.93 10.00 -22.41
CA LYS A 125 10.19 10.69 -22.65
C LYS A 125 10.35 11.91 -21.75
N ARG A 126 11.57 12.46 -21.66
CA ARG A 126 11.79 13.79 -21.07
C ARG A 126 11.98 14.82 -22.17
N ASN A 127 11.30 15.96 -22.05
CA ASN A 127 11.49 17.07 -22.99
C ASN A 127 12.70 17.93 -22.59
N ILE A 128 13.01 18.93 -23.43
CA ILE A 128 14.15 19.82 -23.23
C ILE A 128 14.05 20.67 -21.95
N MET A 129 12.85 20.83 -21.39
CA MET A 129 12.62 21.53 -20.13
C MET A 129 12.73 20.60 -18.92
N GLY A 130 13.05 19.32 -19.13
CA GLY A 130 13.16 18.30 -18.09
C GLY A 130 11.82 17.70 -17.64
N GLU A 131 10.70 18.10 -18.25
CA GLU A 131 9.38 17.55 -17.95
C GLU A 131 9.22 16.16 -18.59
N LEU A 132 8.55 15.26 -17.89
CA LEU A 132 8.15 13.97 -18.45
C LEU A 132 6.92 14.15 -19.33
N GLU A 133 6.97 13.62 -20.54
CA GLU A 133 5.87 13.59 -21.50
C GLU A 133 5.42 12.15 -21.72
N TYR A 134 4.12 11.93 -21.54
CA TYR A 134 3.45 10.67 -21.82
C TYR A 134 2.46 10.84 -22.97
N SER A 135 2.55 9.95 -23.93
CA SER A 135 1.68 9.90 -25.10
C SER A 135 1.09 8.51 -25.22
N SER A 136 -0.22 8.39 -25.41
CA SER A 136 -0.89 7.12 -25.71
C SER A 136 -1.98 7.37 -26.75
N ASN A 137 -1.76 6.93 -27.99
CA ASN A 137 -2.63 7.23 -29.13
C ASN A 137 -2.93 8.73 -29.25
N GLU A 138 -4.15 9.18 -28.91
CA GLU A 138 -4.58 10.59 -28.88
C GLU A 138 -4.36 11.26 -27.52
N PHE A 139 -4.18 10.50 -26.44
CA PHE A 139 -4.00 11.04 -25.09
C PHE A 139 -2.57 11.56 -24.90
N ARG A 140 -2.43 12.73 -24.28
CA ARG A 140 -1.16 13.37 -23.98
C ARG A 140 -1.18 13.90 -22.56
N ALA A 141 -0.14 13.63 -21.79
CA ALA A 141 0.04 14.13 -20.44
C ALA A 141 1.49 14.54 -20.19
N THR A 142 1.69 15.47 -19.27
CA THR A 142 3.00 15.96 -18.86
C THR A 142 3.11 15.98 -17.35
N LEU A 143 4.30 15.72 -16.81
CA LEU A 143 4.64 15.91 -15.40
C LEU A 143 5.92 16.75 -15.33
N GLY A 144 5.82 17.94 -14.75
CA GLY A 144 6.92 18.88 -14.64
C GLY A 144 6.95 19.55 -13.27
N LYS A 145 7.95 20.42 -13.06
CA LYS A 145 8.02 21.30 -11.88
C LYS A 145 7.79 22.74 -12.31
N ASP A 146 7.05 23.50 -11.51
CA ASP A 146 7.00 24.96 -11.68
C ASP A 146 8.20 25.66 -11.03
N ILE A 147 8.19 26.99 -11.10
CA ILE A 147 9.23 27.86 -10.53
C ILE A 147 9.34 27.78 -9.00
N PHE A 148 8.34 27.22 -8.32
CA PHE A 148 8.33 26.98 -6.87
C PHE A 148 8.67 25.53 -6.54
N GLU A 149 9.12 24.75 -7.53
CA GLU A 149 9.39 23.31 -7.45
C GLU A 149 8.14 22.47 -7.12
N ASN A 150 6.93 23.00 -7.32
CA ASN A 150 5.71 22.20 -7.21
C ASN A 150 5.64 21.25 -8.39
N VAL A 151 5.31 19.98 -8.14
CA VAL A 151 5.12 19.01 -9.20
C VAL A 151 3.72 19.17 -9.78
N ILE A 152 3.65 19.40 -11.09
CA ILE A 152 2.42 19.66 -11.83
C ILE A 152 2.25 18.60 -12.91
N TYR A 153 1.12 17.89 -12.83
CA TYR A 153 0.60 17.09 -13.92
C TYR A 153 -0.41 17.89 -14.73
N LYS A 154 -0.36 17.73 -16.06
CA LYS A 154 -1.39 18.23 -16.99
C LYS A 154 -1.70 17.18 -18.04
N ASP A 155 -2.90 17.20 -18.59
CA ASP A 155 -3.21 16.42 -19.79
C ASP A 155 -4.04 17.19 -20.82
N ASN A 156 -4.13 16.63 -22.02
CA ASN A 156 -4.88 17.20 -23.14
C ASN A 156 -6.41 17.10 -22.99
N ARG A 157 -6.91 16.63 -21.86
CA ARG A 157 -8.34 16.66 -21.49
C ARG A 157 -8.66 17.81 -20.52
N GLY A 158 -7.68 18.69 -20.28
CA GLY A 158 -7.79 19.85 -19.40
C GLY A 158 -7.65 19.49 -17.92
N ASN A 159 -7.21 18.27 -17.59
CA ASN A 159 -7.00 17.92 -16.19
C ASN A 159 -5.65 18.47 -15.69
N LYS A 160 -5.60 18.83 -14.41
CA LYS A 160 -4.40 19.36 -13.74
C LYS A 160 -4.32 18.83 -12.31
N VAL A 161 -3.16 18.32 -11.93
CA VAL A 161 -2.88 17.94 -10.54
C VAL A 161 -1.65 18.68 -10.07
N THR A 162 -1.68 19.27 -8.88
CA THR A 162 -0.55 20.03 -8.33
C THR A 162 -0.19 19.50 -6.94
N TYR A 163 1.08 19.15 -6.76
CA TYR A 163 1.64 18.81 -5.47
C TYR A 163 2.67 19.86 -5.08
N SER A 164 2.46 20.50 -3.93
CA SER A 164 3.48 21.39 -3.36
C SER A 164 4.77 20.62 -3.04
N LYS A 165 5.91 21.31 -3.16
CA LYS A 165 7.23 20.77 -2.77
C LYS A 165 7.19 20.21 -1.34
N GLU A 166 6.59 20.95 -0.42
CA GLU A 166 6.46 20.62 0.99
C GLU A 166 5.64 19.34 1.19
N PHE A 167 4.55 19.18 0.43
CA PHE A 167 3.72 17.98 0.50
C PHE A 167 4.50 16.73 0.07
N LEU A 168 5.22 16.81 -1.05
CA LEU A 168 6.06 15.70 -1.52
C LEU A 168 7.20 15.41 -0.55
N GLY A 169 7.79 16.44 0.05
CA GLY A 169 8.81 16.28 1.09
C GLY A 169 8.33 15.45 2.29
N LYS A 170 7.04 15.55 2.64
CA LYS A 170 6.43 14.71 3.70
C LYS A 170 6.25 13.25 3.28
N LEU A 171 5.93 12.99 2.01
CA LEU A 171 5.78 11.63 1.47
C LEU A 171 7.12 10.91 1.28
N ARG A 172 8.17 11.63 0.92
CA ARG A 172 9.50 11.08 0.58
C ARG A 172 10.35 10.63 1.79
N ARG A 173 9.83 10.64 3.02
CA ARG A 173 10.59 10.26 4.25
C ARG A 173 10.93 8.76 4.38
N GLY A 174 10.76 7.95 3.35
CA GLY A 174 11.25 6.57 3.28
C GLY A 174 12.23 6.42 2.12
N GLY A 175 13.48 6.02 2.39
CA GLY A 175 14.57 5.97 1.40
C GLY A 175 14.25 5.10 0.18
N HIS A 176 13.83 5.74 -0.90
CA HIS A 176 13.71 5.12 -2.22
C HIS A 176 14.92 5.55 -3.05
N LYS A 177 15.58 4.57 -3.68
CA LYS A 177 16.63 4.81 -4.67
C LYS A 177 15.98 5.36 -5.94
N GLY A 178 16.44 6.53 -6.39
CA GLY A 178 16.17 7.08 -7.73
C GLY A 178 14.93 7.97 -7.82
N ASP A 179 15.14 9.28 -7.96
CA ASP A 179 14.04 10.27 -8.13
C ASP A 179 13.32 10.13 -9.48
N SER A 180 13.96 9.59 -10.52
CA SER A 180 13.37 9.47 -11.87
C SER A 180 12.25 8.43 -11.95
N ASP A 181 12.45 7.25 -11.35
CA ASP A 181 11.46 6.16 -11.38
C ASP A 181 10.16 6.57 -10.65
N VAL A 182 10.29 7.39 -9.61
CA VAL A 182 9.14 7.92 -8.85
C VAL A 182 8.32 8.90 -9.67
N GLU A 183 8.97 9.77 -10.45
CA GLU A 183 8.28 10.73 -11.32
C GLU A 183 7.57 10.02 -12.48
N GLU A 184 8.20 9.03 -13.12
CA GLU A 184 7.56 8.21 -14.16
C GLU A 184 6.35 7.46 -13.63
N PHE A 185 6.50 6.83 -12.46
CA PHE A 185 5.40 6.15 -11.78
C PHE A 185 4.23 7.10 -11.46
N LEU A 186 4.55 8.30 -10.96
CA LEU A 186 3.54 9.31 -10.65
C LEU A 186 2.80 9.76 -11.91
N LEU A 187 3.50 10.05 -13.01
CA LEU A 187 2.90 10.44 -14.28
C LEU A 187 1.96 9.35 -14.81
N LEU A 188 2.41 8.09 -14.84
CA LEU A 188 1.60 6.98 -15.33
C LEU A 188 0.37 6.72 -14.45
N GLY A 189 0.53 6.83 -13.13
CA GLY A 189 -0.57 6.72 -12.18
C GLY A 189 -1.64 7.80 -12.41
N LEU A 190 -1.22 9.06 -12.54
CA LEU A 190 -2.14 10.18 -12.81
C LEU A 190 -2.79 10.08 -14.19
N ALA A 191 -2.04 9.69 -15.22
CA ALA A 191 -2.59 9.45 -16.56
C ALA A 191 -3.70 8.38 -16.54
N LYS A 192 -3.55 7.34 -15.72
CA LYS A 192 -4.54 6.27 -15.56
C LYS A 192 -5.77 6.72 -14.76
N ASP A 193 -5.56 7.41 -13.65
CA ASP A 193 -6.62 7.73 -12.69
C ASP A 193 -7.34 9.03 -13.01
N VAL A 194 -6.57 10.09 -13.26
CA VAL A 194 -7.07 11.43 -13.57
C VAL A 194 -7.35 11.58 -15.06
N GLY A 195 -6.56 10.94 -15.94
CA GLY A 195 -6.75 11.04 -17.38
C GLY A 195 -8.12 10.57 -17.88
N LYS A 196 -8.89 9.79 -17.09
CA LYS A 196 -10.29 9.42 -17.42
C LYS A 196 -11.28 10.57 -17.25
N LYS A 197 -10.91 11.66 -16.59
CA LYS A 197 -11.75 12.83 -16.33
C LYS A 197 -11.59 13.90 -17.42
N LYS A 198 -12.37 14.98 -17.30
CA LYS A 198 -12.29 16.18 -18.14
C LYS A 198 -12.32 17.43 -17.27
N ASN A 199 -11.45 18.40 -17.56
CA ASN A 199 -11.35 19.67 -16.81
C ASN A 199 -11.27 19.49 -15.28
N TYR A 200 -10.64 18.41 -14.83
CA TYR A 200 -10.52 18.10 -13.41
C TYR A 200 -9.26 18.73 -12.83
N THR A 201 -9.40 19.44 -11.71
CA THR A 201 -8.26 19.99 -10.98
C THR A 201 -8.17 19.39 -9.59
N GLU A 202 -6.98 19.09 -9.11
CA GLU A 202 -6.75 18.80 -7.70
C GLU A 202 -5.40 19.34 -7.22
N GLU A 203 -5.36 19.77 -5.96
CA GLU A 203 -4.20 20.43 -5.37
C GLU A 203 -3.92 19.85 -3.98
N TYR A 204 -2.65 19.58 -3.72
CA TYR A 204 -2.11 19.09 -2.45
C TYR A 204 -1.07 20.08 -1.95
N THR A 205 -1.42 20.83 -0.91
CA THR A 205 -0.62 21.94 -0.38
C THR A 205 -0.24 21.71 1.06
N VAL A 206 0.84 22.36 1.50
CA VAL A 206 1.16 22.48 2.92
C VAL A 206 1.19 23.96 3.28
N ASP A 207 0.47 24.34 4.33
CA ASP A 207 0.48 25.72 4.81
C ASP A 207 1.76 26.03 5.63
N ILE A 208 1.92 27.29 6.01
CA ILE A 208 3.08 27.77 6.79
C ILE A 208 3.22 27.11 8.18
N PHE A 209 2.14 26.51 8.70
CA PHE A 209 2.14 25.80 9.99
C PHE A 209 2.40 24.31 9.81
N GLY A 210 2.64 23.85 8.58
CA GLY A 210 2.82 22.44 8.30
C GLY A 210 1.52 21.65 8.26
N ASN A 211 0.35 22.27 8.13
CA ASN A 211 -0.90 21.56 7.89
C ASN A 211 -1.00 21.15 6.42
N VAL A 212 -1.53 19.96 6.16
CA VAL A 212 -1.78 19.47 4.81
C VAL A 212 -3.18 19.86 4.39
N GLU A 213 -3.32 20.44 3.21
CA GLU A 213 -4.60 20.75 2.60
C GLU A 213 -4.73 20.03 1.25
N TYR A 214 -5.93 19.55 0.98
CA TYR A 214 -6.31 18.98 -0.31
C TYR A 214 -7.61 19.62 -0.78
N LYS A 215 -7.69 19.93 -2.07
CA LYS A 215 -8.92 20.37 -2.71
C LYS A 215 -9.02 19.87 -4.15
N ASN A 216 -10.23 19.70 -4.66
CA ASN A 216 -10.43 19.38 -6.07
C ASN A 216 -11.61 20.15 -6.71
N SER A 217 -11.71 20.10 -8.04
CA SER A 217 -12.78 20.78 -8.80
C SER A 217 -14.16 20.16 -8.63
N GLU A 218 -14.25 18.94 -8.08
CA GLU A 218 -15.52 18.31 -7.69
C GLU A 218 -16.04 18.85 -6.34
N GLY A 219 -15.35 19.83 -5.77
CA GLY A 219 -15.74 20.50 -4.53
C GLY A 219 -15.29 19.79 -3.26
N ARG A 220 -14.51 18.70 -3.31
CA ARG A 220 -13.96 18.07 -2.11
C ARG A 220 -12.84 18.92 -1.52
N ARG A 221 -12.83 19.06 -0.20
CA ARG A 221 -11.78 19.74 0.57
C ARG A 221 -11.45 18.92 1.81
N VAL A 222 -10.18 18.76 2.10
CA VAL A 222 -9.67 18.04 3.27
C VAL A 222 -8.56 18.87 3.89
N SER A 223 -8.56 18.96 5.22
CA SER A 223 -7.47 19.53 6.01
C SER A 223 -6.99 18.50 7.03
N ILE A 224 -5.68 18.35 7.11
CA ILE A 224 -5.01 17.55 8.12
C ILE A 224 -4.05 18.46 8.88
N LYS A 225 -4.29 18.59 10.18
CA LYS A 225 -3.48 19.42 11.07
C LYS A 225 -2.75 18.56 12.07
N LYS A 226 -1.56 19.03 12.47
CA LYS A 226 -0.79 18.45 13.55
C LYS A 226 -0.48 19.54 14.57
N ASP A 227 -0.76 19.28 15.83
CA ASP A 227 -0.42 20.21 16.91
C ASP A 227 1.01 19.97 17.45
N MET A 228 1.42 20.79 18.41
CA MET A 228 2.76 20.74 19.01
C MET A 228 2.99 19.53 19.94
N PHE A 229 1.94 18.79 20.28
CA PHE A 229 1.96 17.62 21.17
C PHE A 229 1.73 16.32 20.40
N ASP A 230 2.00 16.31 19.10
CA ASP A 230 1.73 15.21 18.17
C ASP A 230 0.25 14.83 18.04
N GLY A 231 -0.66 15.68 18.51
CA GLY A 231 -2.08 15.58 18.23
C GLY A 231 -2.36 15.80 16.74
N PHE A 232 -3.42 15.15 16.26
CA PHE A 232 -3.80 15.09 14.86
C PHE A 232 -5.26 15.49 14.71
N GLU A 233 -5.58 16.28 13.70
CA GLU A 233 -6.95 16.62 13.33
C GLU A 233 -7.14 16.45 11.83
N TYR A 234 -8.08 15.60 11.44
CA TYR A 234 -8.60 15.46 10.10
C TYR A 234 -9.99 16.09 10.04
N LYS A 235 -10.24 16.89 9.01
CA LYS A 235 -11.57 17.40 8.68
C LYS A 235 -11.75 17.40 7.17
N ASP A 236 -12.92 16.99 6.70
CA ASP A 236 -13.36 17.20 5.34
C ASP A 236 -14.61 18.07 5.28
N ASN A 237 -14.93 18.55 4.08
CA ASN A 237 -16.13 19.34 3.85
C ASN A 237 -17.41 18.50 3.67
N GLN A 238 -17.35 17.19 3.88
CA GLN A 238 -18.50 16.28 3.89
C GLN A 238 -18.98 15.99 5.33
N GLY A 239 -18.38 16.65 6.32
CA GLY A 239 -18.71 16.49 7.73
C GLY A 239 -18.00 15.33 8.42
N VAL A 240 -17.05 14.66 7.75
CA VAL A 240 -16.18 13.68 8.40
C VAL A 240 -15.07 14.43 9.12
N SER A 241 -14.92 14.15 10.41
CA SER A 241 -13.79 14.65 11.19
C SER A 241 -13.26 13.56 12.09
N LEU A 242 -11.98 13.64 12.42
CA LEU A 242 -11.32 12.76 13.38
C LEU A 242 -10.28 13.60 14.09
N SER A 243 -10.28 13.63 15.41
CA SER A 243 -9.21 14.25 16.18
C SER A 243 -8.65 13.30 17.20
N ILE A 244 -7.33 13.26 17.30
CA ILE A 244 -6.58 12.59 18.35
C ILE A 244 -5.79 13.69 19.05
N ARG A 245 -6.04 13.91 20.33
CA ARG A 245 -5.30 14.87 21.14
C ARG A 245 -4.53 14.14 22.20
N LYS A 246 -3.36 14.65 22.52
CA LYS A 246 -2.51 14.14 23.59
C LYS A 246 -2.16 15.30 24.51
N ASP A 247 -2.32 15.13 25.81
CA ASP A 247 -1.87 16.12 26.78
C ASP A 247 -0.45 15.83 27.29
N ILE A 248 0.03 16.68 28.20
CA ILE A 248 1.37 16.60 28.79
C ILE A 248 1.55 15.39 29.73
N PHE A 249 0.49 14.68 30.08
CA PHE A 249 0.50 13.49 30.94
C PHE A 249 0.29 12.20 30.14
N ASP A 250 0.48 12.26 28.82
CA ASP A 250 0.21 11.16 27.89
C ASP A 250 -1.25 10.69 27.85
N HIS A 251 -2.19 11.47 28.38
CA HIS A 251 -3.62 11.19 28.23
C HIS A 251 -4.04 11.50 26.80
N VAL A 252 -4.70 10.55 26.15
CA VAL A 252 -5.13 10.61 24.76
C VAL A 252 -6.64 10.71 24.67
N GLN A 253 -7.13 11.69 23.91
CA GLN A 253 -8.54 11.84 23.58
C GLN A 253 -8.74 11.60 22.09
N VAL A 254 -9.67 10.71 21.75
CA VAL A 254 -10.04 10.40 20.37
C VAL A 254 -11.50 10.81 20.16
N ASN A 255 -11.77 11.57 19.11
CA ASN A 255 -13.12 11.99 18.71
C ASN A 255 -13.30 11.66 17.23
N ASP A 256 -14.36 10.93 16.90
CA ASP A 256 -14.63 10.42 15.54
C ASP A 256 -15.49 11.36 14.67
N GLY A 257 -15.77 12.56 15.15
CA GLY A 257 -16.59 13.56 14.46
C GLY A 257 -18.08 13.23 14.36
N ARG A 258 -18.52 12.07 14.88
CA ARG A 258 -19.91 11.60 14.86
C ARG A 258 -20.52 11.58 16.27
N GLY A 259 -19.86 12.27 17.20
CA GLY A 259 -20.27 12.33 18.59
C GLY A 259 -19.80 11.13 19.42
N ASN A 260 -18.86 10.30 18.96
CA ASN A 260 -18.21 9.32 19.81
C ASN A 260 -16.85 9.84 20.26
N ASN A 261 -16.63 9.83 21.58
CA ASN A 261 -15.38 10.24 22.20
C ASN A 261 -14.84 9.12 23.08
N VAL A 262 -13.53 8.90 23.03
CA VAL A 262 -12.82 7.95 23.88
C VAL A 262 -11.67 8.67 24.55
N ASP A 263 -11.64 8.63 25.87
CA ASP A 263 -10.56 9.09 26.72
C ASP A 263 -9.73 7.89 27.16
N ILE A 264 -8.41 7.98 27.00
CA ILE A 264 -7.44 6.94 27.31
C ILE A 264 -6.36 7.59 28.16
N GLY A 265 -6.08 7.04 29.33
CA GLY A 265 -4.98 7.52 30.16
C GLY A 265 -4.59 6.50 31.21
N ARG A 266 -3.67 6.89 32.09
CA ARG A 266 -3.37 6.11 33.29
C ARG A 266 -3.93 6.82 34.52
N ASP A 267 -4.38 6.06 35.50
CA ASP A 267 -4.74 6.63 36.80
C ASP A 267 -3.50 6.91 37.67
N ILE A 268 -3.73 7.35 38.90
CA ILE A 268 -2.67 7.70 39.85
C ILE A 268 -1.81 6.50 40.28
N PHE A 269 -2.25 5.26 40.03
CA PHE A 269 -1.50 4.04 40.31
C PHE A 269 -0.76 3.54 39.07
N GLY A 270 -0.94 4.21 37.93
CA GLY A 270 -0.34 3.83 36.65
C GLY A 270 -1.17 2.81 35.87
N ASP A 271 -2.38 2.47 36.31
CA ASP A 271 -3.24 1.51 35.60
C ASP A 271 -3.90 2.15 34.39
N LEU A 272 -4.02 1.41 33.29
CA LEU A 272 -4.64 1.91 32.06
C LEU A 272 -6.15 2.04 32.26
N GLN A 273 -6.68 3.22 31.97
CA GLN A 273 -8.09 3.57 32.05
C GLN A 273 -8.57 4.03 30.67
N VAL A 274 -9.68 3.46 30.21
CA VAL A 274 -10.35 3.91 28.99
C VAL A 274 -11.83 4.08 29.24
N LYS A 275 -12.36 5.20 28.78
CA LYS A 275 -13.77 5.55 28.93
C LYS A 275 -14.28 6.17 27.65
N ASP A 276 -15.46 5.74 27.22
CA ASP A 276 -16.19 6.43 26.16
C ASP A 276 -17.28 7.35 26.73
N ASN A 277 -17.79 8.23 25.87
CA ASN A 277 -18.88 9.13 26.20
C ASN A 277 -20.28 8.48 26.20
N LYS A 278 -20.39 7.18 25.93
CA LYS A 278 -21.62 6.38 26.05
C LYS A 278 -21.70 5.63 27.38
N GLY A 279 -20.69 5.78 28.24
CA GLY A 279 -20.63 5.19 29.56
C GLY A 279 -19.91 3.84 29.62
N ASN A 280 -19.38 3.33 28.50
CA ASN A 280 -18.51 2.16 28.54
C ASN A 280 -17.15 2.55 29.10
N LYS A 281 -16.67 1.74 30.04
CA LYS A 281 -15.37 1.90 30.70
C LYS A 281 -14.67 0.56 30.68
N TRP A 282 -13.38 0.57 30.44
CA TRP A 282 -12.55 -0.59 30.67
C TRP A 282 -11.18 -0.18 31.19
N SER A 283 -10.62 -1.05 32.02
CA SER A 283 -9.32 -0.84 32.64
C SER A 283 -8.47 -2.11 32.53
N VAL A 284 -7.16 -1.89 32.51
CA VAL A 284 -6.18 -2.95 32.76
C VAL A 284 -5.42 -2.54 34.00
N GLU A 285 -5.66 -3.28 35.08
CA GLU A 285 -5.11 -3.03 36.41
C GLU A 285 -4.04 -4.05 36.74
N ARG A 286 -2.98 -3.63 37.42
CA ARG A 286 -1.95 -4.51 37.98
C ARG A 286 -2.05 -4.50 39.48
N ASP A 287 -2.20 -5.67 40.09
CA ASP A 287 -2.15 -5.76 41.54
C ASP A 287 -0.72 -5.85 42.09
N ILE A 288 -0.60 -5.83 43.42
CA ILE A 288 0.68 -5.83 44.13
C ILE A 288 1.52 -7.09 43.90
N PHE A 289 0.92 -8.19 43.42
CA PHE A 289 1.62 -9.42 43.07
C PHE A 289 2.06 -9.45 41.60
N GLY A 290 1.71 -8.42 40.84
CA GLY A 290 2.00 -8.30 39.41
C GLY A 290 0.96 -8.98 38.52
N ASP A 291 -0.15 -9.48 39.07
CA ASP A 291 -1.24 -10.06 38.29
C ASP A 291 -2.00 -8.95 37.54
N LEU A 292 -2.37 -9.22 36.30
CA LEU A 292 -3.14 -8.28 35.47
C LEU A 292 -4.62 -8.64 35.46
N LYS A 293 -5.47 -7.62 35.56
CA LYS A 293 -6.94 -7.74 35.55
C LYS A 293 -7.51 -6.82 34.48
N PHE A 294 -8.27 -7.39 33.55
CA PHE A 294 -9.09 -6.63 32.61
C PHE A 294 -10.48 -6.47 33.19
N ARG A 295 -10.91 -5.23 33.39
CA ARG A 295 -12.29 -4.91 33.80
C ARG A 295 -13.04 -4.25 32.67
N HIS A 296 -14.32 -4.59 32.54
CA HIS A 296 -15.27 -3.89 31.68
C HIS A 296 -16.47 -3.45 32.53
N ASN A 297 -16.76 -2.15 32.56
CA ASN A 297 -17.78 -1.52 33.39
C ASN A 297 -17.71 -1.99 34.86
N TYR A 298 -16.52 -1.89 35.46
CA TYR A 298 -16.20 -2.30 36.84
C TYR A 298 -16.26 -3.81 37.13
N LYS A 299 -16.66 -4.64 36.15
CA LYS A 299 -16.66 -6.10 36.30
C LYS A 299 -15.37 -6.69 35.79
N GLU A 300 -14.70 -7.48 36.63
CA GLU A 300 -13.55 -8.29 36.21
C GLU A 300 -14.00 -9.28 35.13
N CYS A 301 -13.33 -9.25 33.99
CA CYS A 301 -13.70 -10.02 32.81
C CYS A 301 -12.61 -11.01 32.42
N ALA A 302 -11.34 -10.66 32.61
CA ALA A 302 -10.23 -11.57 32.40
C ALA A 302 -9.08 -11.26 33.36
N THR A 303 -8.27 -12.27 33.64
CA THR A 303 -7.07 -12.14 34.47
C THR A 303 -5.90 -12.86 33.82
N LEU A 304 -4.70 -12.34 34.07
CA LEU A 304 -3.45 -13.02 33.82
C LEU A 304 -2.70 -13.10 35.14
N LYS A 305 -2.53 -14.33 35.64
CA LYS A 305 -1.89 -14.57 36.93
C LYS A 305 -0.54 -15.22 36.79
N LYS A 306 0.35 -14.93 37.73
CA LYS A 306 1.64 -15.59 37.88
C LYS A 306 1.63 -16.51 39.09
N ASN A 307 2.04 -17.76 38.91
CA ASN A 307 2.24 -18.67 40.04
C ASN A 307 3.68 -18.61 40.58
N ILE A 308 3.94 -19.33 41.68
CA ILE A 308 5.25 -19.40 42.33
C ILE A 308 6.36 -20.05 41.48
N PHE A 309 6.01 -20.69 40.36
CA PHE A 309 6.94 -21.30 39.40
C PHE A 309 7.16 -20.42 38.17
N ASP A 310 6.76 -19.15 38.22
CA ASP A 310 6.78 -18.19 37.12
C ASP A 310 5.89 -18.57 35.91
N GLU A 311 5.04 -19.58 36.02
CA GLU A 311 4.08 -19.90 34.97
C GLU A 311 2.98 -18.84 34.92
N ARG A 312 2.41 -18.65 33.73
CA ARG A 312 1.33 -17.68 33.50
C ARG A 312 0.04 -18.37 33.15
N GLU A 313 -1.04 -17.96 33.79
CA GLU A 313 -2.38 -18.46 33.53
C GLU A 313 -3.29 -17.29 33.14
N TYR A 314 -3.80 -17.35 31.91
CA TYR A 314 -4.90 -16.52 31.46
C TYR A 314 -6.22 -17.20 31.79
N SER A 315 -7.18 -16.43 32.31
CA SER A 315 -8.56 -16.88 32.45
C SER A 315 -9.55 -15.75 32.18
N ASP A 316 -10.74 -16.06 31.65
CA ASP A 316 -11.80 -15.08 31.47
C ASP A 316 -13.19 -15.58 31.89
N ASN A 317 -14.14 -14.65 31.93
CA ASN A 317 -15.53 -14.91 32.33
C ASN A 317 -16.36 -15.60 31.23
N LYS A 318 -15.80 -15.84 30.04
CA LYS A 318 -16.38 -16.69 28.99
C LYS A 318 -15.99 -18.16 29.16
N GLY A 319 -15.14 -18.47 30.15
CA GLY A 319 -14.68 -19.82 30.45
C GLY A 319 -13.39 -20.22 29.75
N ASN A 320 -12.74 -19.31 29.01
CA ASN A 320 -11.44 -19.61 28.41
C ASN A 320 -10.36 -19.65 29.51
N LYS A 321 -9.51 -20.68 29.47
CA LYS A 321 -8.34 -20.80 30.35
C LYS A 321 -7.15 -21.34 29.58
N VAL A 322 -6.01 -20.67 29.69
CA VAL A 322 -4.77 -21.07 29.01
C VAL A 322 -3.59 -20.88 29.93
N LYS A 323 -2.75 -21.91 30.04
CA LYS A 323 -1.52 -21.90 30.82
C LYS A 323 -0.30 -21.86 29.91
N TYR A 324 0.71 -21.12 30.34
CA TYR A 324 1.99 -20.98 29.65
C TYR A 324 3.13 -21.27 30.63
N SER A 325 4.03 -22.17 30.21
CA SER A 325 5.29 -22.37 30.93
C SER A 325 6.15 -21.11 30.88
N LYS A 326 7.08 -20.98 31.82
CA LYS A 326 8.04 -19.86 31.87
C LYS A 326 8.77 -19.68 30.55
N GLU A 327 9.27 -20.75 29.93
CA GLU A 327 10.03 -20.68 28.67
C GLU A 327 9.15 -20.21 27.50
N SER A 328 7.88 -20.60 27.51
CA SER A 328 6.92 -20.16 26.50
C SER A 328 6.56 -18.70 26.68
N TRP A 329 6.43 -18.24 27.93
CA TRP A 329 6.18 -16.85 28.26
C TRP A 329 7.37 -15.95 27.90
N ASP A 330 8.59 -16.35 28.24
CA ASP A 330 9.82 -15.59 27.92
C ASP A 330 10.00 -15.40 26.41
N ARG A 331 9.63 -16.40 25.60
CA ARG A 331 9.59 -16.26 24.13
C ARG A 331 8.57 -15.22 23.68
N MET A 332 7.41 -15.14 24.32
CA MET A 332 6.42 -14.11 24.03
C MET A 332 6.89 -12.73 24.48
N ILE A 333 7.56 -12.61 25.63
CA ILE A 333 8.14 -11.34 26.09
C ILE A 333 9.18 -10.82 25.10
N LYS A 334 10.07 -11.69 24.58
CA LYS A 334 11.03 -11.30 23.53
C LYS A 334 10.34 -10.77 22.26
N LYS A 335 9.13 -11.25 21.95
CA LYS A 335 8.38 -10.85 20.75
C LYS A 335 7.53 -9.61 20.95
N TYR A 336 6.85 -9.50 22.10
CA TYR A 336 5.82 -8.48 22.35
C TYR A 336 6.28 -7.40 23.32
N GLY A 337 7.31 -7.64 24.13
CA GLY A 337 7.96 -6.67 25.00
C GLY A 337 7.67 -6.86 26.49
N ASP A 338 6.38 -6.93 26.88
CA ASP A 338 5.96 -6.94 28.28
C ASP A 338 4.65 -7.71 28.53
N ASP A 339 4.34 -7.96 29.80
CA ASP A 339 3.16 -8.71 30.25
C ASP A 339 1.84 -8.04 29.80
N GLU A 340 1.75 -6.71 29.80
CA GLU A 340 0.55 -5.95 29.40
C GLU A 340 0.23 -6.13 27.91
N LYS A 341 1.25 -6.10 27.04
CA LYS A 341 1.09 -6.33 25.60
C LYS A 341 0.72 -7.76 25.28
N ILE A 342 1.30 -8.74 25.98
CA ILE A 342 0.90 -10.15 25.81
C ILE A 342 -0.54 -10.34 26.30
N PHE A 343 -0.91 -9.77 27.45
CA PHE A 343 -2.28 -9.84 27.95
C PHE A 343 -3.28 -9.21 26.97
N SER A 344 -2.96 -8.06 26.40
CA SER A 344 -3.75 -7.41 25.35
C SER A 344 -3.91 -8.29 24.10
N MET A 345 -2.86 -9.01 23.70
CA MET A 345 -2.92 -10.00 22.62
C MET A 345 -3.84 -11.18 22.97
N LEU A 346 -3.78 -11.68 24.20
CA LEU A 346 -4.63 -12.78 24.69
C LEU A 346 -6.10 -12.36 24.73
N LEU A 347 -6.41 -11.16 25.23
CA LEU A 347 -7.76 -10.58 25.18
C LEU A 347 -8.29 -10.50 23.75
N ARG A 348 -7.48 -10.03 22.80
CA ARG A 348 -7.89 -9.99 21.39
C ARG A 348 -8.13 -11.38 20.82
N LYS A 349 -7.32 -12.36 21.21
CA LYS A 349 -7.40 -13.73 20.70
C LYS A 349 -8.59 -14.52 21.27
N PHE A 350 -8.85 -14.40 22.57
CA PHE A 350 -9.77 -15.27 23.30
C PHE A 350 -11.04 -14.56 23.78
N PHE A 351 -10.98 -13.27 24.11
CA PHE A 351 -12.10 -12.54 24.72
C PHE A 351 -12.93 -11.72 23.73
N LEU A 352 -12.32 -11.11 22.71
CA LEU A 352 -13.02 -10.25 21.75
C LEU A 352 -13.67 -11.00 20.58
N HIS A 353 -13.49 -12.32 20.52
CA HIS A 353 -14.21 -13.26 19.66
C HIS A 353 -15.15 -14.12 20.49
#